data_AF-A0A8T2N0B0-F1
#
_entry.id   AF-A0A8T2N0B0-F1
#
_cell.length_a   1.000
_cell.length_b   1.000
_cell.length_c   1.000
_cell.angle_alpha   90.00
_cell.angle_beta   90.00
_cell.angle_gamma   90.00
#
_symmetry.space_group_name_H-M   'P 1'
#
loop_
_entity.id
_entity.type
_entity.pdbx_description
1 polymer ?
#
loop_
_entity_poly.entity_id
_entity_poly.type
_entity_poly.pdbx_seq_one_letter_code
_entity_poly.pdbx_strand_id
1 'polypeptide(L)'
;MAIVTQTHNMFRLKFNASLLDGSRGPVVAYAILVTSSSKEISESDLRNTYEHWKKNESIPYLAVIQNSTYSGRNYKSEEYVDVGSGGEWEGYYNGPLRPKTKYRFALVMFTQLTLQNGLVDI
;
A
#
# COMPACT_ATOMS: atom_id res chain seq x y z
N MET A 1 -1.33 10.04 8.60
CA MET A 1 -0.63 9.97 7.30
C MET A 1 -0.82 11.28 6.57
N ALA A 2 0.17 11.75 5.82
CA ALA A 2 0.07 12.96 5.00
C ALA A 2 0.80 12.76 3.66
N ILE A 3 0.34 13.45 2.62
CA ILE A 3 1.09 13.56 1.35
C ILE A 3 2.14 14.67 1.52
N VAL A 4 3.40 14.36 1.25
CA VAL A 4 4.52 15.31 1.37
C VAL A 4 5.10 15.75 0.03
N THR A 5 4.82 15.01 -1.04
CA THR A 5 5.18 15.38 -2.40
C THR A 5 4.15 14.81 -3.36
N GLN A 6 3.79 15.57 -4.38
CA GLN A 6 2.86 15.14 -5.42
C GLN A 6 3.37 15.61 -6.79
N THR A 7 3.38 14.69 -7.75
CA THR A 7 3.66 14.97 -9.16
C THR A 7 2.42 14.68 -10.00
N HIS A 8 2.57 14.65 -11.32
CA HIS A 8 1.47 14.40 -12.25
C HIS A 8 0.79 13.04 -12.06
N ASN A 9 1.55 12.01 -11.70
CA ASN A 9 1.12 10.61 -11.67
C ASN A 9 1.65 9.83 -10.44
N MET A 10 2.25 10.51 -9.47
CA MET A 10 2.78 9.88 -8.26
C MET A 10 2.60 10.79 -7.06
N PHE A 11 2.59 10.20 -5.86
CA PHE A 11 2.71 10.96 -4.62
C PHE A 11 3.55 10.20 -3.60
N ARG A 12 4.18 10.96 -2.68
CA ARG A 12 4.90 10.43 -1.54
C ARG A 12 4.05 10.61 -0.28
N LEU A 13 3.78 9.50 0.40
CA LEU A 13 3.19 9.49 1.73
C LEU A 13 4.27 9.57 2.80
N LYS A 14 3.92 10.22 3.90
CA LYS A 14 4.67 10.23 5.15
C LYS A 14 3.75 9.86 6.30
N PHE A 15 4.22 9.00 7.19
CA PHE A 15 3.51 8.68 8.42
C PHE A 15 4.43 8.29 9.56
N ASN A 16 3.92 8.37 10.79
CA ASN A 16 4.67 7.98 11.97
C ASN A 16 4.82 6.45 11.97
N ALA A 17 6.05 5.96 12.11
CA ALA A 17 6.31 4.52 12.14
C ALA A 17 5.63 3.81 13.32
N SER A 18 5.20 4.54 14.36
CA SER A 18 4.42 3.99 15.47
C SER A 18 3.08 3.41 15.01
N LEU A 19 2.58 3.80 13.84
CA LEU A 19 1.40 3.15 13.26
C LEU A 19 1.66 1.67 12.94
N LEU A 20 2.92 1.27 12.77
CA LEU A 20 3.35 -0.11 12.53
C LEU A 20 3.78 -0.81 13.82
N ASP A 21 3.43 -0.25 14.99
CA ASP A 21 3.78 -0.89 16.26
C ASP A 21 3.17 -2.30 16.34
N GLY A 22 3.99 -3.25 16.78
CA GLY A 22 3.59 -4.64 16.89
C GLY A 22 2.82 -4.95 18.18
N SER A 23 2.19 -3.94 18.82
CA SER A 23 1.58 -4.11 20.15
C SER A 23 0.45 -5.16 20.18
N ARG A 24 -0.16 -5.43 19.01
CA ARG A 24 -1.21 -6.43 18.80
C ARG A 24 -0.74 -7.65 18.00
N GLY A 25 0.57 -7.85 17.91
CA GLY A 25 1.21 -8.86 17.07
C GLY A 25 2.26 -8.21 16.18
N PRO A 26 3.40 -8.88 15.91
CA PRO A 26 4.45 -8.31 15.06
C PRO A 26 3.90 -7.97 13.67
N VAL A 27 4.03 -6.72 13.24
CA VAL A 27 3.74 -6.33 11.85
C VAL A 27 4.90 -6.78 10.99
N VAL A 28 4.68 -7.79 10.13
CA VAL A 28 5.71 -8.37 9.25
C VAL A 28 5.80 -7.63 7.91
N ALA A 29 4.72 -7.01 7.47
CA ALA A 29 4.64 -6.20 6.27
C ALA A 29 3.54 -5.16 6.39
N TYR A 30 3.60 -4.14 5.54
CA TYR A 30 2.51 -3.17 5.39
C TYR A 30 2.34 -2.81 3.92
N ALA A 31 1.16 -2.31 3.58
CA ALA A 31 0.83 -1.93 2.21
C ALA A 31 -0.01 -0.66 2.13
N ILE A 32 0.00 -0.03 0.95
CA ILE A 32 -0.87 1.10 0.63
C ILE A 32 -1.93 0.62 -0.37
N LEU A 33 -3.17 0.55 0.10
CA LEU A 33 -4.33 0.30 -0.73
C LEU A 33 -4.82 1.64 -1.29
N VAL A 34 -4.98 1.74 -2.60
CA VAL A 34 -5.38 2.97 -3.31
C VAL A 34 -6.73 2.78 -3.96
N THR A 35 -7.60 3.77 -3.87
CA THR A 35 -8.92 3.79 -4.51
C THR A 35 -9.31 5.19 -4.94
N SER A 36 -10.10 5.32 -6.01
CA SER A 36 -10.72 6.58 -6.43
C SER A 36 -12.22 6.65 -6.10
N SER A 37 -12.74 5.70 -5.32
CA SER A 37 -14.15 5.59 -4.97
C SER A 37 -14.39 5.81 -3.48
N SER A 38 -15.64 6.09 -3.12
CA SER A 38 -16.12 6.11 -1.74
C SER A 38 -16.75 4.80 -1.28
N LYS A 39 -16.74 3.76 -2.11
CA LYS A 39 -17.23 2.43 -1.76
C LYS A 39 -16.40 1.81 -0.64
N GLU A 40 -17.04 0.94 0.13
CA GLU A 40 -16.37 0.15 1.16
C GLU A 40 -15.33 -0.79 0.54
N ILE A 41 -14.31 -1.09 1.33
CA ILE A 41 -13.20 -1.96 0.99
C ILE A 41 -13.40 -3.27 1.75
N SER A 42 -13.23 -4.38 1.05
CA SER A 42 -13.28 -5.74 1.57
C SER A 42 -11.86 -6.33 1.69
N GLU A 43 -11.69 -7.41 2.43
CA GLU A 43 -10.41 -8.11 2.48
C GLU A 43 -10.02 -8.65 1.11
N SER A 44 -10.97 -9.19 0.32
CA SER A 44 -10.73 -9.68 -1.06
C SER A 44 -10.09 -8.65 -1.98
N ASP A 45 -10.24 -7.35 -1.68
CA ASP A 45 -9.62 -6.27 -2.45
C ASP A 45 -8.08 -6.25 -2.33
N LEU A 46 -7.51 -6.92 -1.32
CA LEU A 46 -6.06 -7.02 -1.17
C LEU A 46 -5.41 -7.84 -2.30
N ARG A 47 -6.16 -8.68 -3.01
CA ARG A 47 -5.69 -9.39 -4.22
C ARG A 47 -5.65 -8.52 -5.47
N ASN A 48 -6.26 -7.34 -5.44
CA ASN A 48 -6.32 -6.48 -6.62
C ASN A 48 -4.98 -5.81 -6.90
N THR A 49 -4.50 -5.96 -8.14
CA THR A 49 -3.24 -5.37 -8.62
C THR A 49 -3.50 -4.09 -9.41
N TYR A 50 -2.41 -3.39 -9.73
CA TYR A 50 -2.47 -2.23 -10.63
C TYR A 50 -3.11 -2.56 -11.98
N GLU A 51 -2.89 -3.77 -12.52
CA GLU A 51 -3.46 -4.16 -13.81
C GLU A 51 -4.99 -4.33 -13.74
N HIS A 52 -5.51 -4.92 -12.66
CA HIS A 52 -6.97 -4.99 -12.44
C HIS A 52 -7.56 -3.58 -12.37
N TRP A 53 -6.95 -2.67 -11.60
CA TRP A 53 -7.43 -1.29 -11.48
C TRP A 53 -7.32 -0.53 -12.81
N LYS A 54 -6.22 -0.68 -13.54
CA LYS A 54 -5.99 -0.01 -14.82
C LYS A 54 -7.03 -0.40 -15.87
N LYS A 55 -7.44 -1.68 -15.87
CA LYS A 55 -8.51 -2.22 -16.72
C LYS A 55 -9.93 -1.92 -16.20
N ASN A 56 -10.04 -1.26 -15.03
CA ASN A 56 -11.30 -1.01 -14.31
C ASN A 56 -12.02 -2.29 -13.86
N GLU A 57 -11.28 -3.39 -13.67
CA GLU A 57 -11.77 -4.66 -13.11
C GLU A 57 -11.83 -4.61 -11.57
N SER A 58 -11.10 -3.68 -10.96
CA SER A 58 -11.16 -3.40 -9.52
C SER A 58 -11.35 -1.91 -9.22
N ILE A 59 -11.93 -1.61 -8.06
CA ILE A 59 -12.09 -0.25 -7.55
C ILE A 59 -10.87 0.15 -6.71
N PRO A 60 -10.52 -0.59 -5.64
CA PRO A 60 -9.23 -0.47 -5.00
C PRO A 60 -8.18 -1.43 -5.60
N TYR A 61 -6.91 -1.16 -5.34
CA TYR A 61 -5.80 -2.08 -5.57
C TYR A 61 -4.66 -1.81 -4.59
N LEU A 62 -3.84 -2.83 -4.31
CA LEU A 62 -2.61 -2.65 -3.54
C LEU A 62 -1.53 -2.07 -4.46
N ALA A 63 -1.10 -0.85 -4.15
CA ALA A 63 -0.11 -0.15 -4.96
C ALA A 63 1.33 -0.45 -4.52
N VAL A 64 1.54 -0.61 -3.22
CA VAL A 64 2.86 -0.86 -2.64
C VAL A 64 2.71 -1.83 -1.49
N ILE A 65 3.60 -2.81 -1.42
CA ILE A 65 3.82 -3.66 -0.25
C ILE A 65 5.29 -3.51 0.16
N GLN A 66 5.53 -3.33 1.45
CA GLN A 66 6.88 -3.30 2.01
C GLN A 66 6.97 -4.24 3.21
N ASN A 67 8.08 -4.97 3.28
CA ASN A 67 8.41 -5.72 4.49
C ASN A 67 8.66 -4.73 5.63
N SER A 68 8.05 -5.01 6.77
CA SER A 68 8.21 -4.18 7.96
C SER A 68 9.61 -4.41 8.52
N THR A 69 10.39 -3.34 8.62
CA THR A 69 11.67 -3.35 9.36
C THR A 69 11.47 -2.91 10.81
N TYR A 70 10.22 -2.92 11.31
CA TYR A 70 9.87 -2.56 12.67
C TYR A 70 10.34 -3.65 13.65
N SER A 71 11.64 -3.73 13.87
CA SER A 71 12.27 -4.66 14.81
C SER A 71 13.40 -3.98 15.57
N GLY A 72 13.19 -3.69 16.85
CA GLY A 72 14.24 -3.27 17.79
C GLY A 72 14.63 -1.78 17.78
N ARG A 73 15.89 -1.49 18.17
CA ARG A 73 16.41 -0.13 18.49
C ARG A 73 16.58 0.82 17.28
N ASN A 74 16.39 0.35 16.05
CA ASN A 74 16.50 1.17 14.83
C ASN A 74 15.13 1.69 14.37
N TYR A 75 14.37 2.24 15.32
CA TYR A 75 13.09 2.87 15.05
C TYR A 75 13.32 4.15 14.25
N LYS A 76 12.93 4.17 12.98
CA LYS A 76 12.71 5.44 12.28
C LYS A 76 11.45 6.05 12.87
N SER A 77 11.47 7.34 13.17
CA SER A 77 10.24 8.03 13.62
C SER A 77 9.19 8.14 12.53
N GLU A 78 9.63 8.08 11.27
CA GLU A 78 8.82 8.39 10.10
C GLU A 78 9.11 7.39 8.98
N GLU A 79 8.04 6.93 8.34
CA GLU A 79 8.06 6.10 7.15
C GLU A 79 7.61 6.91 5.93
N TYR A 80 8.21 6.58 4.79
CA TYR A 80 7.97 7.24 3.51
C TYR A 80 7.68 6.20 2.44
N VAL A 81 6.57 6.40 1.71
CA VAL A 81 6.14 5.48 0.66
C VAL A 81 5.83 6.26 -0.60
N ASP A 82 6.48 5.89 -1.71
CA ASP A 82 6.14 6.42 -3.03
C ASP A 82 5.07 5.55 -3.68
N VAL A 83 3.94 6.16 -4.01
CA VAL A 83 2.85 5.54 -4.77
C VAL A 83 2.90 6.04 -6.20
N GLY A 84 2.92 5.11 -7.15
CA GLY A 84 3.04 5.38 -8.58
C GLY A 84 4.48 5.50 -9.10
N SER A 85 5.46 4.94 -8.38
CA SER A 85 6.89 5.06 -8.73
C SER A 85 7.39 4.05 -9.77
N GLY A 86 6.58 3.05 -10.13
CA GLY A 86 6.92 2.00 -11.09
C GLY A 86 7.78 0.86 -10.53
N GLY A 87 7.98 0.78 -9.21
CA GLY A 87 8.59 -0.39 -8.57
C GLY A 87 7.66 -1.60 -8.55
N GLU A 88 8.19 -2.78 -8.24
CA GLU A 88 7.42 -4.01 -8.14
C GLU A 88 7.83 -4.78 -6.87
N TRP A 89 6.85 -5.37 -6.21
CA TRP A 89 7.05 -6.31 -5.11
C TRP A 89 6.19 -7.53 -5.38
N GLU A 90 6.83 -8.69 -5.59
CA GLU A 90 6.15 -9.93 -6.00
C GLU A 90 5.21 -9.67 -7.20
N GLY A 91 3.92 -10.00 -7.11
CA GLY A 91 2.93 -9.72 -8.17
C GLY A 91 2.33 -8.30 -8.16
N TYR A 92 2.82 -7.40 -7.30
CA TYR A 92 2.26 -6.05 -7.12
C TYR A 92 3.15 -4.98 -7.75
N TYR A 93 2.77 -4.56 -8.95
CA TYR A 93 3.39 -3.42 -9.64
C TYR A 93 2.83 -2.08 -9.15
N ASN A 94 3.71 -1.17 -8.73
CA ASN A 94 3.41 0.19 -8.27
C ASN A 94 3.29 1.19 -9.44
N GLY A 95 2.41 0.90 -10.39
CA GLY A 95 2.30 1.67 -11.64
C GLY A 95 1.79 3.11 -11.46
N PRO A 96 2.03 3.98 -12.45
CA PRO A 96 1.69 5.40 -12.38
C PRO A 96 0.18 5.63 -12.23
N LEU A 97 -0.19 6.61 -11.40
CA LEU A 97 -1.57 7.01 -11.16
C LEU A 97 -2.14 7.78 -12.37
N ARG A 98 -3.46 7.71 -12.54
CA ARG A 98 -4.19 8.56 -13.49
C ARG A 98 -4.12 10.01 -13.02
N PRO A 99 -3.64 10.94 -13.85
CA PRO A 99 -3.59 12.36 -13.51
C PRO A 99 -4.98 12.94 -13.24
N LYS A 100 -5.02 14.07 -12.51
CA LYS A 100 -6.26 14.84 -12.22
C LYS A 100 -7.38 14.01 -11.56
N THR A 101 -7.03 12.87 -10.95
CA THR A 101 -7.96 11.99 -10.24
C THR A 101 -7.80 12.21 -8.74
N LYS A 102 -8.91 12.24 -8.00
CA LYS A 102 -8.89 12.28 -6.55
C LYS A 102 -8.78 10.86 -6.02
N TYR A 103 -7.73 10.60 -5.24
CA TYR A 103 -7.48 9.31 -4.62
C TYR A 103 -7.76 9.36 -3.12
N ARG A 104 -8.14 8.20 -2.61
CA ARG A 104 -8.15 7.82 -1.20
C ARG A 104 -7.19 6.66 -1.03
N PHE A 105 -6.63 6.52 0.16
CA PHE A 105 -5.71 5.45 0.46
C PHE A 105 -5.86 4.98 1.90
N ALA A 106 -5.51 3.72 2.13
CA ALA A 106 -5.47 3.11 3.45
C ALA A 106 -4.10 2.45 3.66
N LEU A 107 -3.61 2.50 4.91
CA LEU A 107 -2.48 1.70 5.36
C LEU A 107 -3.03 0.34 5.80
N VAL A 108 -2.58 -0.71 5.14
CA VAL A 108 -2.90 -2.11 5.49
C VAL A 108 -1.70 -2.69 6.21
N MET A 109 -1.92 -3.37 7.33
CA MET A 109 -0.87 -3.99 8.14
C MET A 109 -1.07 -5.50 8.16
N PHE A 110 0.01 -6.23 7.98
CA PHE A 110 0.02 -7.68 7.98
C PHE A 110 0.77 -8.17 9.20
N THR A 111 0.10 -8.92 10.07
CA THR A 111 0.75 -9.69 11.15
C THR A 111 1.27 -11.04 10.64
N GLN A 112 0.68 -11.52 9.55
CA GLN A 112 1.15 -12.62 8.73
C GLN A 112 0.88 -12.26 7.26
N LEU A 113 1.78 -12.63 6.37
CA LEU A 113 1.63 -12.44 4.94
C LEU A 113 1.96 -13.75 4.23
N THR A 114 0.94 -14.37 3.65
CA THR A 114 1.07 -15.54 2.77
C THR A 114 0.75 -15.12 1.35
N LEU A 115 1.43 -15.71 0.38
CA LEU A 115 1.21 -15.42 -1.04
C LEU A 115 0.75 -16.67 -1.78
N GLN A 116 -0.23 -16.49 -2.67
CA GLN A 116 -0.64 -17.48 -3.66
C GLN A 116 -0.43 -16.84 -5.05
N ASN A 117 0.40 -17.47 -5.88
CA ASN A 117 0.76 -16.97 -7.22
C ASN A 117 1.29 -15.52 -7.21
N GLY A 118 2.07 -15.16 -6.18
CA GLY A 118 2.65 -13.81 -6.03
C GLY A 118 1.68 -12.74 -5.53
N LEU A 119 0.43 -13.10 -5.21
CA LEU A 119 -0.59 -12.19 -4.65
C LEU A 119 -0.91 -12.57 -3.21
N VAL A 120 -1.39 -11.59 -2.42
CA VAL A 120 -1.84 -11.81 -1.04
C VAL A 120 -2.88 -12.94 -1.01
N ASP A 121 -2.63 -13.93 -0.17
CA ASP A 121 -3.57 -14.99 0.12
C ASP A 121 -4.46 -14.59 1.30
N ILE A 122 -5.78 -14.73 1.13
CA ILE A 122 -6.81 -14.24 2.06
C ILE A 122 -7.69 -15.41 2.46
#